data_AF-A0A2G8JYQ9-F1
#
_entry.id   AF-A0A2G8JYQ9-F1
#
_cell.length_a   1.000
_cell.length_b   1.000
_cell.length_c   1.000
_cell.angle_alpha   90.00
_cell.angle_beta   90.00
_cell.angle_gamma   90.00
#
_symmetry.space_group_name_H-M   'P 1'
#
loop_
_entity.id
_entity.type
_entity.pdbx_description
1 polymer ?
#
loop_
_entity_poly.entity_id
_entity_poly.type
_entity_poly.pdbx_seq_one_letter_code
_entity_poly.pdbx_strand_id
1 'polypeptide(L)'
;MFSPLQWLTPAEGLKLHCQGDIYLVPPQFLECSRFLDFPKMTDVQSYAAKIMDEGKVISLPVGFYLKDCLLHTLPGDDCYPKNVSFASISEIPKLDETEEENLRRVKALHRITFFPDGSFTFRCNITLPHGEHPPRDIDSKEWLQDPNL
;
A
#
# COMPACT_ATOMS: atom_id res chain seq x y z
N MET A 1 -7.81 -25.38 6.93
CA MET A 1 -6.93 -25.45 8.12
C MET A 1 -6.72 -24.01 8.55
N PHE A 2 -7.19 -23.61 9.74
CA PHE A 2 -6.93 -22.24 10.21
C PHE A 2 -5.44 -22.12 10.55
N SER A 3 -4.77 -21.09 10.03
CA SER A 3 -3.41 -20.78 10.45
C SER A 3 -3.44 -20.48 11.96
N PRO A 4 -2.52 -21.04 12.77
CA PRO A 4 -2.45 -20.72 14.20
C PRO A 4 -2.28 -19.20 14.38
N LEU A 5 -2.89 -18.65 15.44
CA LEU A 5 -2.70 -17.24 15.80
C LEU A 5 -1.21 -17.01 16.10
N GLN A 6 -0.55 -16.15 15.32
CA GLN A 6 0.88 -15.86 15.44
C GLN A 6 1.09 -14.36 15.67
N TRP A 7 2.05 -14.03 16.54
CA TRP A 7 2.58 -12.68 16.66
C TRP A 7 3.73 -12.55 15.68
N LEU A 8 3.58 -11.62 14.72
CA LEU A 8 4.58 -11.33 13.71
C LEU A 8 5.01 -9.88 13.86
N THR A 9 6.29 -9.61 13.66
CA THR A 9 6.76 -8.26 13.38
C THR A 9 6.21 -7.78 12.04
N PRO A 10 6.13 -6.46 11.79
CA PRO A 10 5.73 -5.94 10.49
C PRO A 10 6.56 -6.50 9.32
N ALA A 11 7.88 -6.64 9.50
CA ALA A 11 8.78 -7.20 8.50
C ALA A 11 8.47 -8.67 8.18
N GLU A 12 8.27 -9.51 9.20
CA GLU A 12 7.91 -10.92 9.01
C GLU A 12 6.55 -11.06 8.32
N GLY A 13 5.56 -10.26 8.73
CA GLY A 13 4.23 -10.27 8.11
C GLY A 13 4.27 -9.88 6.62
N LEU A 14 5.01 -8.83 6.27
CA LEU A 14 5.21 -8.42 4.88
C LEU A 14 5.96 -9.48 4.07
N LYS A 15 6.96 -10.14 4.65
CA LYS A 15 7.70 -11.22 4.00
C LYS A 15 6.78 -12.39 3.67
N LEU A 16 6.02 -12.89 4.65
CA LEU A 16 5.04 -13.95 4.45
C LEU A 16 3.96 -13.55 3.43
N HIS A 17 3.58 -12.26 3.41
CA HIS A 17 2.68 -11.74 2.40
C HIS A 17 3.28 -11.77 1.00
N CYS A 18 4.54 -11.34 0.82
CA CYS A 18 5.25 -11.39 -0.45
C CYS A 18 5.46 -12.84 -0.93
N GLN A 19 5.59 -13.80 -0.01
CA GLN A 19 5.70 -15.22 -0.31
C GLN A 19 4.36 -15.88 -0.69
N GLY A 20 3.24 -15.20 -0.44
CA GLY A 20 1.89 -15.74 -0.63
C GLY A 20 1.42 -16.66 0.50
N ASP A 21 2.16 -16.74 1.61
CA ASP A 21 1.83 -17.58 2.77
C ASP A 21 0.68 -16.96 3.59
N ILE A 22 0.59 -15.63 3.62
CA ILE A 22 -0.52 -14.89 4.21
C ILE A 22 -1.05 -13.80 3.28
N TYR A 23 -2.30 -13.38 3.48
CA TYR A 23 -2.88 -12.26 2.75
C TYR A 23 -3.17 -11.09 3.69
N LEU A 24 -2.33 -10.05 3.64
CA LEU A 24 -2.59 -8.79 4.29
C LEU A 24 -3.47 -7.94 3.38
N VAL A 25 -4.66 -7.57 3.86
CA VAL A 25 -5.53 -6.65 3.09
C VAL A 25 -4.88 -5.26 2.99
N PRO A 26 -5.25 -4.42 2.01
CA PRO A 26 -4.54 -3.18 1.74
C PRO A 26 -4.30 -2.28 2.97
N PRO A 27 -5.27 -2.07 3.89
CA PRO A 27 -5.01 -1.27 5.09
C PRO A 27 -3.93 -1.87 6.00
N GLN A 28 -3.92 -3.20 6.17
CA GLN A 28 -2.94 -3.89 7.02
C GLN A 28 -1.55 -3.84 6.39
N PHE A 29 -1.48 -4.13 5.09
CA PHE A 29 -0.23 -4.08 4.33
C PHE A 29 0.44 -2.70 4.41
N LEU A 30 -0.33 -1.62 4.22
CA LEU A 30 0.17 -0.24 4.27
C LEU A 30 0.73 0.13 5.63
N GLU A 31 0.01 -0.20 6.71
CA GLU A 31 0.46 0.10 8.07
C GLU A 31 1.70 -0.73 8.43
N CYS A 32 1.75 -2.02 8.05
CA CYS A 32 2.95 -2.85 8.24
C CYS A 32 4.17 -2.27 7.51
N SER A 33 4.00 -1.82 6.25
CA SER A 33 5.09 -1.19 5.48
C SER A 33 5.59 0.08 6.18
N ARG A 34 4.67 0.92 6.65
CA ARG A 34 5.00 2.16 7.38
C ARG A 34 5.78 1.87 8.66
N PHE A 35 5.42 0.82 9.39
CA PHE A 35 6.09 0.46 10.63
C PHE A 35 7.52 -0.05 10.45
N LEU A 36 7.97 -0.35 9.24
CA LEU A 36 9.37 -0.69 8.96
C LEU A 36 10.34 0.48 9.21
N ASP A 37 9.84 1.71 9.19
CA ASP A 37 10.64 2.91 9.46
C ASP A 37 10.67 3.27 10.96
N PHE A 38 9.98 2.50 11.81
CA PHE A 38 9.93 2.72 13.25
C PHE A 38 10.73 1.63 13.98
N PRO A 39 11.98 1.91 14.38
CA PRO A 39 12.84 0.91 15.03
C PRO A 39 12.38 0.57 16.45
N LYS A 40 11.58 1.43 17.09
CA LYS A 40 11.08 1.23 18.46
C LYS A 40 9.58 1.42 18.54
N MET A 41 8.95 0.64 19.42
CA MET A 41 7.53 0.77 19.74
C MET A 41 7.15 2.18 20.24
N THR A 42 8.05 2.84 20.98
CA THR A 42 7.83 4.23 21.45
C THR A 42 7.66 5.22 20.32
N ASP A 43 8.31 4.97 19.19
CA ASP A 43 8.25 5.86 18.03
C ASP A 43 6.90 5.68 17.31
N VAL A 44 6.40 4.44 17.23
CA VAL A 44 5.04 4.12 16.74
C VAL A 44 3.98 4.76 17.64
N GLN A 45 4.14 4.68 18.97
CA GLN A 45 3.22 5.29 19.93
C GLN A 45 3.17 6.81 19.78
N SER A 46 4.33 7.45 19.63
CA SER A 46 4.43 8.90 19.45
C SER A 46 3.79 9.34 18.14
N TYR A 47 4.02 8.57 17.07
CA TYR A 47 3.38 8.78 15.78
C TYR A 47 1.86 8.65 15.85
N ALA A 48 1.36 7.57 16.47
CA ALA A 48 -0.07 7.33 16.65
C ALA A 48 -0.75 8.46 17.44
N ALA A 49 -0.10 8.94 18.51
CA ALA A 49 -0.60 10.07 19.29
C ALA A 49 -0.72 11.36 18.46
N LYS A 50 0.27 11.63 17.60
CA LYS A 50 0.26 12.80 16.70
C LYS A 50 -0.89 12.74 15.69
N ILE A 51 -1.03 11.62 14.97
CA ILE A 51 -2.05 11.50 13.90
C ILE A 51 -3.48 11.46 14.44
N MET A 52 -3.70 11.04 15.70
CA MET A 52 -5.02 11.08 16.33
C MET A 52 -5.53 12.52 16.50
N ASP A 53 -4.64 13.47 16.78
CA ASP A 53 -4.98 14.88 16.98
C ASP A 53 -5.30 15.60 15.65
N GLU A 54 -4.67 15.16 14.56
CA GLU A 54 -4.78 15.78 13.24
C GLU A 54 -6.04 15.37 12.45
N GLY A 55 -6.82 14.41 12.95
CA GLY A 55 -8.03 13.90 12.30
C GLY A 55 -7.70 13.01 11.10
N LYS A 56 -7.65 11.68 11.31
CA LYS A 56 -7.22 10.74 10.26
C LYS A 56 -8.21 10.68 9.10
N VAL A 57 -7.71 10.82 7.87
CA VAL A 57 -8.44 10.47 6.65
C VAL A 57 -8.34 8.96 6.45
N ILE A 58 -9.48 8.29 6.27
CA ILE A 58 -9.51 6.89 5.87
C ILE A 58 -8.83 6.78 4.50
N SER A 59 -7.73 6.04 4.44
CA SER A 59 -7.07 5.68 3.18
C SER A 59 -7.90 4.59 2.51
N LEU A 60 -8.90 4.99 1.73
CA LEU A 60 -9.72 4.05 0.96
C LEU A 60 -9.04 3.79 -0.40
N PRO A 61 -8.53 2.58 -0.67
CA PRO A 61 -7.99 2.27 -1.99
C PRO A 61 -9.10 2.24 -3.05
N VAL A 62 -8.82 2.80 -4.23
CA VAL A 62 -9.68 2.72 -5.41
C VAL A 62 -8.97 1.94 -6.52
N GLY A 63 -9.61 0.86 -6.97
CA GLY A 63 -9.05 -0.04 -7.98
C GLY A 63 -9.29 0.39 -9.42
N PHE A 64 -8.33 0.09 -10.29
CA PHE A 64 -8.39 0.22 -11.75
C PHE A 64 -7.72 -1.00 -12.39
N TYR A 65 -8.37 -1.61 -13.37
CA TYR A 65 -7.72 -2.59 -14.23
C TYR A 65 -6.96 -1.88 -15.34
N LEU A 66 -5.66 -2.09 -15.41
CA LEU A 66 -4.84 -1.72 -16.55
C LEU A 66 -4.72 -2.94 -17.48
N LYS A 67 -4.04 -2.78 -18.61
CA LYS A 67 -3.83 -3.87 -19.59
C LYS A 67 -3.09 -5.08 -19.00
N ASP A 68 -2.19 -4.83 -18.05
CA ASP A 68 -1.21 -5.78 -17.54
C ASP A 68 -1.17 -5.90 -16.01
N CYS A 69 -2.00 -5.14 -15.28
CA CYS A 69 -2.03 -5.18 -13.82
C CYS A 69 -3.36 -4.68 -13.23
N LEU A 70 -3.54 -4.89 -11.93
CA LEU A 70 -4.57 -4.26 -11.11
C LEU A 70 -3.93 -3.16 -10.26
N LEU A 71 -4.37 -1.93 -10.45
CA LEU A 71 -3.87 -0.74 -9.77
C LEU A 71 -4.82 -0.31 -8.66
N HIS A 72 -4.36 -0.21 -7.42
CA HIS A 72 -5.09 0.36 -6.30
C HIS A 72 -4.48 1.72 -5.91
N THR A 73 -5.17 2.80 -6.27
CA THR A 73 -4.77 4.17 -5.95
C THR A 73 -5.21 4.58 -4.55
N LEU A 74 -4.45 5.44 -3.89
CA LEU A 74 -4.74 6.01 -2.57
C LEU A 74 -4.81 7.55 -2.66
N PRO A 75 -5.38 8.23 -1.65
CA PRO A 75 -5.48 9.68 -1.65
C PRO A 75 -4.14 10.37 -1.94
N GLY A 76 -4.16 11.33 -2.86
CA GLY A 76 -2.99 12.09 -3.31
C GLY A 76 -2.31 11.52 -4.57
N ASP A 77 -2.68 10.33 -5.02
CA ASP A 77 -2.30 9.81 -6.31
C ASP A 77 -2.98 10.56 -7.46
N ASP A 78 -2.29 10.80 -8.58
CA ASP A 78 -2.85 11.52 -9.73
C ASP A 78 -4.05 10.79 -10.37
N CYS A 79 -4.11 9.45 -10.25
CA CYS A 79 -5.21 8.64 -10.73
C CYS A 79 -6.34 8.49 -9.68
N TYR A 80 -6.16 9.02 -8.47
CA TYR A 80 -7.19 8.94 -7.42
C TYR A 80 -8.39 9.83 -7.76
N PRO A 81 -9.64 9.30 -7.73
CA PRO A 81 -10.81 10.11 -8.03
C PRO A 81 -11.04 11.22 -7.00
N LYS A 82 -11.51 12.39 -7.47
CA LYS A 82 -11.83 13.53 -6.58
C LYS A 82 -12.98 13.23 -5.62
N ASN A 83 -13.95 12.42 -6.04
CA ASN A 83 -15.13 12.05 -5.26
C ASN A 83 -15.19 10.54 -5.16
N VAL A 84 -14.84 10.00 -4.00
CA VAL A 84 -14.93 8.56 -3.71
C VAL A 84 -16.08 8.33 -2.74
N SER A 85 -16.93 7.38 -3.07
CA SER A 85 -17.99 6.88 -2.19
C SER A 85 -17.83 5.37 -2.00
N PHE A 86 -18.38 4.82 -0.92
CA PHE A 86 -18.37 3.37 -0.71
C PHE A 86 -19.17 2.61 -1.78
N ALA A 87 -20.09 3.28 -2.49
CA ALA A 87 -20.80 2.69 -3.63
C ALA A 87 -19.95 2.70 -4.91
N SER A 88 -19.01 3.64 -5.07
CA SER A 88 -18.20 3.76 -6.28
C SER A 88 -17.02 2.79 -6.34
N ILE A 89 -16.77 2.01 -5.28
CA ILE A 89 -15.70 0.99 -5.24
C ILE A 89 -16.18 -0.40 -5.65
N SER A 90 -17.48 -0.61 -5.90
CA SER A 90 -18.01 -1.92 -6.29
C SER A 90 -17.69 -2.28 -7.74
N GLU A 91 -17.47 -1.29 -8.60
CA GLU A 91 -17.06 -1.47 -9.98
C GLU A 91 -15.63 -0.97 -10.15
N ILE A 92 -14.75 -1.85 -10.62
CA ILE A 92 -13.34 -1.54 -10.88
C ILE A 92 -13.24 -1.15 -12.37
N PRO A 93 -13.10 0.15 -12.71
CA PRO A 93 -12.99 0.61 -14.08
C PRO A 93 -11.75 0.05 -14.79
N LYS A 94 -11.82 -0.04 -16.13
CA LYS A 94 -10.70 -0.43 -16.99
C LYS A 94 -10.08 0.80 -17.64
N LEU A 95 -8.75 0.91 -17.60
CA LEU A 95 -7.96 1.90 -18.31
C LEU A 95 -7.25 1.21 -19.47
N ASP A 96 -7.31 1.81 -20.65
CA ASP A 96 -6.69 1.26 -21.87
C ASP A 96 -5.20 1.62 -21.97
N GLU A 97 -4.44 1.39 -20.90
CA GLU A 97 -3.00 1.65 -20.81
C GLU A 97 -2.31 0.56 -20.00
N THR A 98 -1.01 0.34 -20.23
CA THR A 98 -0.16 -0.50 -19.37
C THR A 98 0.31 0.27 -18.14
N GLU A 99 0.82 -0.42 -17.12
CA GLU A 99 1.43 0.24 -15.96
C GLU A 99 2.59 1.17 -16.37
N GLU A 100 3.42 0.75 -17.33
CA GLU A 100 4.52 1.56 -17.84
C GLU A 100 4.03 2.86 -18.50
N GLU A 101 2.98 2.78 -19.31
CA GLU A 101 2.34 3.95 -19.93
C GLU A 101 1.74 4.88 -18.88
N ASN A 102 1.04 4.32 -17.89
CA ASN A 102 0.46 5.08 -16.78
C ASN A 102 1.54 5.81 -15.98
N LEU A 103 2.61 5.13 -15.57
CA LEU A 103 3.72 5.69 -14.80
C LEU A 103 4.44 6.83 -15.52
N ARG A 104 4.50 6.82 -16.85
CA ARG A 104 5.05 7.93 -17.65
C ARG A 104 4.15 9.16 -17.65
N ARG A 105 2.84 8.97 -17.50
CA ARG A 105 1.82 10.02 -17.59
C ARG A 105 1.61 10.74 -16.25
N VAL A 106 1.68 9.99 -15.15
CA VAL A 106 1.45 10.49 -13.78
C VAL A 106 2.74 10.97 -13.13
N LYS A 107 2.61 11.81 -12.10
CA LYS A 107 3.72 12.34 -11.31
C LYS A 107 3.56 12.02 -9.82
N ALA A 108 2.36 12.22 -9.29
CA ALA A 108 2.04 11.90 -7.91
C ALA A 108 1.61 10.44 -7.80
N LEU A 109 2.41 9.66 -7.08
CA LEU A 109 2.24 8.23 -6.83
C LEU A 109 1.92 8.02 -5.35
N HIS A 110 0.80 7.37 -5.09
CA HIS A 110 0.45 6.78 -3.81
C HIS A 110 -0.46 5.59 -4.09
N ARG A 111 0.13 4.43 -4.36
CA ARG A 111 -0.60 3.29 -4.94
C ARG A 111 0.05 1.94 -4.68
N ILE A 112 -0.75 0.89 -4.80
CA ILE A 112 -0.31 -0.51 -4.88
C ILE A 112 -0.66 -1.04 -6.27
N THR A 113 0.29 -1.68 -6.95
CA THR A 113 0.09 -2.33 -8.25
C THR A 113 0.26 -3.84 -8.08
N PHE A 114 -0.76 -4.64 -8.40
CA PHE A 114 -0.73 -6.09 -8.37
C PHE A 114 -0.59 -6.66 -9.78
N PHE A 115 0.37 -7.55 -9.99
CA PHE A 115 0.67 -8.14 -11.28
C PHE A 115 0.11 -9.57 -11.40
N PRO A 116 -0.14 -10.06 -12.63
CA PRO A 116 -0.70 -11.40 -12.87
C PRO A 116 0.15 -12.56 -12.33
N ASP A 117 1.46 -12.35 -12.14
CA ASP A 117 2.39 -13.33 -11.57
C ASP A 117 2.32 -13.40 -10.04
N GLY A 118 1.42 -12.64 -9.41
CA GLY A 118 1.25 -12.56 -7.96
C GLY A 118 2.19 -11.56 -7.28
N SER A 119 3.15 -10.99 -8.02
CA SER A 119 3.99 -9.92 -7.49
C SER A 119 3.20 -8.61 -7.34
N PHE A 120 3.73 -7.70 -6.54
CA PHE A 120 3.16 -6.37 -6.39
C PHE A 120 4.24 -5.33 -6.15
N THR A 121 3.89 -4.08 -6.40
CA THR A 121 4.69 -2.92 -6.01
C THR A 121 3.85 -1.96 -5.20
N PHE A 122 4.45 -1.32 -4.20
CA PHE A 122 3.92 -0.15 -3.52
C PHE A 122 4.82 1.04 -3.82
N ARG A 123 4.21 2.15 -4.24
CA ARG A 123 4.92 3.39 -4.56
C ARG A 123 4.24 4.58 -3.91
N CYS A 124 4.99 5.33 -3.12
CA CYS A 124 4.57 6.59 -2.50
C CYS A 124 5.66 7.65 -2.65
N ASN A 125 5.45 8.63 -3.54
CA ASN A 125 6.41 9.72 -3.76
C ASN A 125 5.87 11.10 -3.36
N ILE A 126 4.75 11.13 -2.64
CA ILE A 126 4.11 12.36 -2.16
C ILE A 126 4.36 12.56 -0.67
N THR A 127 4.25 13.82 -0.23
CA THR A 127 4.01 14.09 1.19
C THR A 127 2.54 13.88 1.49
N LEU A 128 2.24 13.03 2.48
CA LEU A 128 0.85 12.76 2.84
C LEU A 128 0.19 14.01 3.44
N PRO A 129 -1.10 14.26 3.15
CA PRO A 129 -1.76 15.56 3.44
C PRO A 129 -1.70 16.02 4.91
N HIS A 130 -1.61 15.06 5.84
CA HIS A 130 -1.59 15.33 7.29
C HIS A 130 -0.20 15.11 7.90
N GLY A 131 0.87 15.14 7.11
CA GLY A 131 2.24 14.94 7.64
C GLY A 131 2.46 13.54 8.21
N GLU A 132 1.63 12.58 7.78
CA GLU A 132 1.79 11.18 8.11
C GLU A 132 3.10 10.64 7.50
N HIS A 133 3.74 9.71 8.19
CA HIS A 133 4.95 9.05 7.65
C HIS A 133 4.54 8.18 6.45
N PRO A 134 5.01 8.40 5.22
CA PRO A 134 4.61 7.57 4.09
C PRO A 134 4.97 6.11 4.35
N PRO A 135 4.19 5.12 3.86
CA PRO A 135 4.65 3.75 3.88
C PRO A 135 5.90 3.62 3.00
N ARG A 136 6.79 2.69 3.36
CA ARG A 136 8.01 2.43 2.58
C ARG A 136 7.65 1.82 1.23
N ASP A 137 8.33 2.27 0.18
CA ASP A 137 8.23 1.64 -1.15
C ASP A 137 8.65 0.16 -1.06
N ILE A 138 7.87 -0.70 -1.69
CA ILE A 138 8.11 -2.16 -1.69
C ILE A 138 7.95 -2.65 -3.12
N ASP A 139 8.97 -3.34 -3.64
CA ASP A 139 8.83 -4.25 -4.76
C ASP A 139 8.89 -5.68 -4.22
N SER A 140 7.82 -6.45 -4.36
CA SER A 140 7.74 -7.78 -3.74
C SER A 140 8.79 -8.74 -4.30
N LYS A 141 9.30 -8.52 -5.53
CA LYS A 141 10.35 -9.37 -6.12
C LYS A 141 11.72 -9.06 -5.52
N GLU A 142 12.00 -7.78 -5.28
CA GLU A 142 13.23 -7.35 -4.62
C GLU A 142 13.23 -7.71 -3.14
N TRP A 143 12.08 -7.53 -2.47
CA TRP A 143 11.92 -7.79 -1.05
C TRP A 143 12.14 -9.27 -0.67
N LEU A 144 11.75 -10.20 -1.55
CA LEU A 144 12.03 -11.63 -1.37
C LEU A 144 13.52 -11.97 -1.43
N GLN A 145 14.35 -11.08 -1.96
CA GLN A 145 15.79 -11.27 -2.13
C GLN A 145 16.62 -10.50 -1.10
N ASP A 146 16.02 -9.63 -0.27
CA ASP A 146 16.75 -8.80 0.71
C ASP A 146 17.32 -9.68 1.85
N PRO A 147 18.66 -9.74 2.01
CA PRO A 147 19.30 -10.53 3.05
C PRO A 147 19.29 -9.87 4.43
N ASN A 148 18.92 -8.58 4.53
CA ASN A 148 18.92 -7.80 5.77
C ASN A 148 17.54 -7.65 6.41
N LEU A 149 16.57 -8.46 5.94
CA LEU A 149 15.30 -8.67 6.64
C LEU A 149 15.50 -9.48 7.93
#